data_AF-A0A538RDF1-F1
#
_entry.id   AF-A0A538RDF1-F1
#
_cell.length_a   1.000
_cell.length_b   1.000
_cell.length_c   1.000
_cell.angle_alpha   90.00
_cell.angle_beta   90.00
_cell.angle_gamma   90.00
#
_symmetry.space_group_name_H-M   'P 1'
#
loop_
_entity.id
_entity.type
_entity.pdbx_description
1 polymer ?
#
loop_
_entity_poly.entity_id
_entity_poly.type
_entity_poly.pdbx_seq_one_letter_code
_entity_poly.pdbx_strand_id
1 'polypeptide(L)'
;MIVEVESNDNCETSFFGRFKEAGPARPVNQVKLYDQNPTGEWYWITGWSDDEQTPACQAYAQLVEDSGAGLTHLVYGGLYGLRFKPIHIEEAWNLESPHQWGETYLSLASDRDLRYTE
;
A
#
# COMPACT_ATOMS: atom_id res chain seq x y z
N MET A 1 10.09 11.58 -5.57
CA MET A 1 9.43 10.35 -6.02
C MET A 1 8.08 10.74 -6.59
N ILE A 2 7.66 10.08 -7.68
CA ILE A 2 6.31 10.21 -8.23
C ILE A 2 5.57 8.92 -7.91
N VAL A 3 4.37 9.04 -7.38
CA VAL A 3 3.41 7.95 -7.26
C VAL A 3 2.27 8.25 -8.21
N GLU A 4 2.03 7.32 -9.12
CA GLU A 4 0.99 7.37 -10.13
C GLU A 4 0.19 6.08 -10.04
N VAL A 5 -1.13 6.22 -9.94
CA VAL A 5 -2.08 5.12 -9.92
C VAL A 5 -3.19 5.42 -10.90
N GLU A 6 -3.41 4.49 -11.83
CA GLU A 6 -4.50 4.54 -12.80
C GLU A 6 -5.76 3.91 -12.20
N SER A 7 -6.93 4.46 -12.55
CA SER A 7 -8.21 3.86 -12.15
C SER A 7 -8.41 2.52 -12.84
N ASN A 8 -8.71 1.48 -12.07
CA ASN A 8 -8.90 0.11 -12.56
C ASN A 8 -9.75 -0.71 -11.57
N ASP A 9 -9.96 -2.00 -11.82
CA ASP A 9 -10.77 -2.89 -10.98
C ASP A 9 -10.20 -3.08 -9.56
N ASN A 10 -8.90 -2.85 -9.34
CA ASN A 10 -8.31 -2.83 -8.00
C ASN A 10 -8.66 -1.56 -7.22
N CYS A 11 -8.61 -0.40 -7.89
CA CYS A 11 -8.79 0.90 -7.26
C CYS A 11 -9.48 1.85 -8.26
N GLU A 12 -10.73 2.24 -7.96
CA GLU A 12 -11.52 3.09 -8.86
C GLU A 12 -10.97 4.53 -8.95
N THR A 13 -10.24 4.98 -7.93
CA THR A 13 -9.63 6.30 -7.88
C THR A 13 -8.25 6.30 -8.54
N SER A 14 -8.03 7.28 -9.42
CA SER A 14 -6.69 7.59 -9.90
C SER A 14 -5.97 8.54 -8.94
N PHE A 15 -4.65 8.50 -8.96
CA PHE A 15 -3.81 9.39 -8.16
C PHE A 15 -2.54 9.75 -8.90
N PHE A 16 -2.15 11.01 -8.81
CA PHE A 16 -0.84 11.48 -9.25
C PHE A 16 -0.28 12.41 -8.20
N GLY A 17 0.83 12.02 -7.57
CA GLY A 17 1.45 12.77 -6.49
C GLY A 17 2.96 12.77 -6.58
N ARG A 18 3.56 13.92 -6.29
CA ARG A 18 5.01 14.04 -6.13
C ARG A 18 5.34 14.22 -4.66
N PHE A 19 6.13 13.28 -4.12
CA PHE A 19 6.62 13.31 -2.76
C PHE A 19 8.12 13.60 -2.74
N LYS A 20 8.57 14.31 -1.70
CA LYS A 20 10.00 14.56 -1.49
C LYS A 20 10.57 13.46 -0.60
N GLU A 21 11.48 12.66 -1.15
CA GLU A 21 12.12 11.56 -0.43
C GLU A 21 12.97 12.08 0.75
N ALA A 22 12.83 11.42 1.90
CA ALA A 22 13.62 11.67 3.11
C ALA A 22 14.41 10.42 3.58
N GLY A 23 14.23 9.28 2.92
CA GLY A 23 14.96 8.03 3.18
C GLY A 23 14.84 7.05 2.01
N PRO A 24 15.53 5.89 2.05
CA PRO A 24 15.42 4.88 1.02
C PRO A 24 14.06 4.15 1.07
N ALA A 25 13.56 3.71 -0.08
CA ALA A 25 12.43 2.80 -0.15
C ALA A 25 12.82 1.41 0.36
N ARG A 26 11.92 0.76 1.11
CA ARG A 26 12.12 -0.57 1.67
C ARG A 26 10.93 -1.48 1.32
N PRO A 27 11.16 -2.72 0.88
CA PRO A 27 10.10 -3.69 0.66
C PRO A 27 9.26 -3.90 1.93
N VAL A 28 7.94 -3.89 1.79
CA VAL A 28 6.98 -4.10 2.88
C VAL A 28 5.99 -5.19 2.47
N ASN A 29 5.61 -6.02 3.43
CA ASN A 29 4.67 -7.12 3.22
C ASN A 29 3.44 -7.04 4.13
N GLN A 30 3.49 -6.27 5.22
CA GLN A 30 2.33 -6.05 6.08
C GLN A 30 2.23 -4.61 6.56
N VAL A 31 0.98 -4.16 6.72
CA VAL A 31 0.64 -2.87 7.31
C VAL A 31 -0.37 -3.07 8.42
N LYS A 32 -0.34 -2.18 9.41
CA LYS A 32 -1.36 -2.10 10.46
C LYS A 32 -2.30 -0.93 10.18
N LEU A 33 -3.60 -1.21 10.07
CA LEU A 33 -4.65 -0.22 9.84
C LEU A 33 -5.63 -0.16 11.00
N TYR A 34 -6.28 0.99 11.16
CA TYR A 34 -7.12 1.29 12.32
C TYR A 34 -8.58 1.60 11.95
N ASP A 35 -8.95 1.49 10.67
CA ASP A 35 -10.26 1.90 10.15
C ASP A 35 -11.42 1.10 10.73
N GLN A 36 -11.27 -0.22 10.85
CA GLN A 36 -12.31 -1.10 11.41
C GLN A 36 -12.11 -1.40 12.90
N ASN A 37 -10.89 -1.24 13.42
CA ASN A 37 -10.54 -1.61 14.78
C ASN A 37 -9.57 -0.58 15.39
N PRO A 38 -9.96 0.15 16.46
CA PRO A 38 -9.11 1.16 17.08
C PRO A 38 -7.87 0.57 17.79
N THR A 39 -7.82 -0.75 18.01
CA THR A 39 -6.61 -1.44 18.51
C THR A 39 -5.61 -1.76 17.39
N GLY A 40 -6.02 -1.55 16.14
CA GLY A 40 -5.29 -1.77 14.92
C GLY A 40 -5.24 -3.25 14.53
N GLU A 41 -5.42 -3.53 13.24
CA GLU A 41 -5.36 -4.86 12.67
C GLU A 41 -4.29 -4.95 11.59
N TRP A 42 -3.62 -6.10 11.51
CA TRP A 42 -2.58 -6.36 10.52
C TRP A 42 -3.18 -6.92 9.23
N TYR A 43 -2.71 -6.40 8.11
CA TYR A 43 -3.09 -6.85 6.78
C TYR A 43 -1.84 -7.22 5.99
N TRP A 44 -1.93 -8.27 5.19
CA TRP A 44 -0.99 -8.48 4.09
C TRP A 44 -1.20 -7.38 3.06
N ILE A 45 -0.10 -6.93 2.47
CA ILE A 45 -0.10 -5.97 1.38
C ILE A 45 0.77 -6.42 0.22
N THR A 46 0.34 -6.05 -0.98
CA THR A 46 1.10 -6.18 -2.22
C THR A 46 0.84 -4.94 -3.07
N GLY A 47 1.76 -4.61 -3.97
CA GLY A 47 1.45 -3.73 -5.09
C GLY A 47 0.61 -4.48 -6.13
N TRP A 48 -0.15 -3.73 -6.92
CA TRP A 48 -0.88 -4.22 -8.07
C TRP A 48 -0.37 -3.50 -9.33
N SER A 49 -0.08 -4.27 -10.37
CA SER A 49 0.44 -3.80 -11.64
C SER A 49 -0.54 -4.08 -12.79
N ASP A 50 -0.20 -3.56 -13.96
CA ASP A 50 -0.89 -3.74 -15.23
C ASP A 50 -0.57 -5.08 -15.93
N ASP A 51 0.27 -5.93 -15.32
CA ASP A 51 0.55 -7.28 -15.82
C ASP A 51 -0.64 -8.22 -15.54
N GLU A 52 -1.40 -8.59 -16.58
CA GLU A 52 -2.55 -9.49 -16.45
C GLU A 52 -2.17 -10.91 -15.97
N GLN A 53 -0.95 -11.38 -16.21
CA GLN A 53 -0.51 -12.73 -15.81
C GLN A 53 0.03 -12.75 -14.38
N THR A 54 0.79 -11.73 -14.01
CA THR A 54 1.39 -11.59 -12.69
C THR A 54 1.14 -10.20 -12.09
N PRO A 55 -0.12 -9.87 -11.75
CA PRO A 55 -0.48 -8.51 -11.37
C PRO A 55 0.10 -8.10 -10.01
N ALA A 56 0.24 -9.05 -9.07
CA ALA A 56 0.81 -8.79 -7.77
C ALA A 56 2.32 -8.50 -7.86
N CYS A 57 2.75 -7.34 -7.35
CA CYS A 57 4.14 -6.91 -7.32
C CYS A 57 4.56 -6.43 -5.92
N GLN A 58 5.86 -6.21 -5.69
CA GLN A 58 6.36 -5.79 -4.37
C GLN A 58 5.80 -4.40 -3.99
N ALA A 59 5.21 -4.29 -2.79
CA ALA A 59 4.91 -3.01 -2.17
C ALA A 59 6.14 -2.42 -1.47
N TYR A 60 6.25 -1.10 -1.42
CA TYR A 60 7.35 -0.39 -0.79
C TYR A 60 6.85 0.63 0.21
N ALA A 61 7.62 0.83 1.27
CA ALA A 61 7.45 1.95 2.17
C ALA A 61 8.69 2.85 2.11
N GLN A 62 8.48 4.17 2.02
CA GLN A 62 9.54 5.16 1.95
C GLN A 62 9.21 6.36 2.82
N LEU A 63 10.21 6.83 3.58
CA LEU A 63 10.07 8.06 4.34
C LEU A 63 10.05 9.26 3.39
N VAL A 64 9.04 10.10 3.50
CA VAL A 64 8.87 11.32 2.68
C VAL A 64 8.51 12.53 3.55
N GLU A 65 8.81 13.72 3.04
CA GLU A 65 8.28 14.97 3.60
C GLU A 65 6.87 15.22 3.07
N ASP A 66 5.93 15.41 3.99
CA ASP A 66 4.56 15.86 3.71
C ASP A 66 4.37 17.28 4.26
N SER A 67 3.85 18.18 3.42
CA SER A 67 3.87 19.64 3.62
C SER A 67 3.09 20.10 4.86
N GLY A 68 2.27 19.24 5.46
CA GLY A 68 1.55 19.51 6.71
C GLY A 68 1.95 18.64 7.92
N ALA A 69 2.40 17.40 7.69
CA ALA A 69 2.65 16.42 8.76
C ALA A 69 4.13 16.25 9.13
N GLY A 70 5.04 16.90 8.40
CA GLY A 70 6.47 16.71 8.58
C GLY A 70 6.95 15.46 7.84
N LEU A 71 7.32 14.41 8.58
CA LEU A 71 7.78 13.15 7.99
C LEU A 71 6.68 12.08 8.10
N THR A 72 6.42 11.38 7.00
CA THR A 72 5.48 10.27 6.94
C THR A 72 6.07 9.09 6.16
N HIS A 73 5.60 7.88 6.42
CA HIS A 73 5.92 6.70 5.65
C HIS A 73 4.90 6.54 4.54
N LEU A 74 5.31 6.86 3.31
CA LEU A 74 4.52 6.60 2.12
C LEU A 74 4.62 5.13 1.76
N VAL A 75 3.49 4.43 1.70
CA VAL A 75 3.39 3.07 1.18
C VAL A 75 2.79 3.12 -0.21
N TYR A 76 3.45 2.50 -1.18
CA TYR A 76 3.05 2.51 -2.58
C TYR A 76 3.36 1.18 -3.26
N GLY A 77 2.66 0.91 -4.37
CA GLY A 77 2.73 -0.33 -5.13
C GLY A 77 3.04 -0.09 -6.60
N GLY A 78 2.39 -0.87 -7.47
CA GLY A 78 2.47 -0.71 -8.92
C GLY A 78 1.48 0.34 -9.45
N LEU A 79 1.35 0.40 -10.77
CA LEU A 79 0.48 1.35 -11.49
C LEU A 79 -1.00 1.22 -11.12
N TYR A 80 -1.42 0.08 -10.58
CA TYR A 80 -2.80 -0.16 -10.14
C TYR A 80 -2.94 -0.08 -8.60
N GLY A 81 -1.95 0.49 -7.91
CA GLY A 81 -1.99 0.81 -6.49
C GLY A 81 -1.54 -0.35 -5.58
N LEU A 82 -2.15 -0.41 -4.40
CA LEU A 82 -1.96 -1.43 -3.38
C LEU A 82 -3.18 -2.36 -3.34
N ARG A 83 -2.97 -3.61 -2.92
CA ARG A 83 -4.04 -4.57 -2.57
C ARG A 83 -3.82 -5.08 -1.15
N PHE A 84 -4.91 -5.21 -0.40
CA PHE A 84 -4.92 -5.61 1.01
C PHE A 84 -5.69 -6.91 1.20
N LYS A 85 -5.26 -7.72 2.15
CA LYS A 85 -6.07 -8.83 2.68
C LYS A 85 -5.76 -9.09 4.15
N PRO A 86 -6.73 -9.51 4.98
CA PRO A 86 -6.49 -9.80 6.39
C PRO A 86 -5.46 -10.92 6.58
N ILE A 87 -4.58 -10.81 7.59
CA ILE A 87 -3.54 -11.84 7.82
C ILE A 87 -4.10 -13.20 8.23
N HIS A 88 -5.33 -13.23 8.74
CA HIS A 88 -5.99 -14.43 9.24
C HIS A 88 -6.79 -15.18 8.16
N ILE A 89 -6.86 -14.62 6.94
CA ILE A 89 -7.55 -15.25 5.80
C ILE A 89 -6.49 -15.75 4.82
N GLU A 90 -6.46 -17.07 4.62
CA GLU A 90 -5.58 -17.72 3.65
C GLU A 90 -6.28 -17.83 2.30
N GLU A 91 -6.13 -16.79 1.49
CA GLU A 91 -6.64 -16.73 0.12
C GLU A 91 -5.60 -16.16 -0.84
N ALA A 92 -5.66 -16.59 -2.11
CA ALA A 92 -4.86 -15.99 -3.17
C ALA A 92 -5.30 -14.54 -3.42
N TRP A 93 -4.41 -13.70 -3.95
CA TRP A 93 -4.79 -12.37 -4.37
C TRP A 93 -5.85 -12.44 -5.47
N ASN A 94 -6.98 -11.79 -5.26
CA ASN A 94 -8.12 -11.83 -6.17
C ASN A 94 -8.92 -10.53 -6.08
N LEU A 95 -9.19 -9.92 -7.25
CA LEU A 95 -10.00 -8.71 -7.37
C LEU A 95 -11.47 -8.96 -6.98
N GLU A 96 -11.97 -10.17 -7.19
CA GLU A 96 -13.36 -10.54 -6.88
C GLU A 96 -13.57 -10.96 -5.41
N SER A 97 -12.50 -11.09 -4.62
CA SER A 97 -12.65 -11.45 -3.20
C SER A 97 -13.24 -10.28 -2.40
N PRO A 98 -14.34 -10.47 -1.67
CA PRO A 98 -14.93 -9.42 -0.84
C PRO A 98 -14.10 -9.11 0.42
N HIS A 99 -13.10 -9.93 0.74
CA HIS A 99 -12.19 -9.70 1.86
C HIS A 99 -10.97 -8.86 1.46
N GLN A 100 -10.83 -8.55 0.18
CA GLN A 100 -9.72 -7.79 -0.36
C GLN A 100 -10.22 -6.48 -0.96
N TRP A 101 -9.40 -5.47 -0.88
CA TRP A 101 -9.67 -4.17 -1.48
C TRP A 101 -8.35 -3.54 -1.93
N GLY A 102 -8.44 -2.49 -2.73
CA GLY A 102 -7.28 -1.73 -3.16
C GLY A 102 -7.35 -0.28 -2.73
N GLU A 103 -6.17 0.32 -2.59
CA GLU A 103 -5.98 1.75 -2.32
C GLU A 103 -4.88 2.28 -3.22
N THR A 104 -4.90 3.57 -3.55
CA THR A 104 -3.86 4.18 -4.37
C THR A 104 -2.50 4.14 -3.66
N TYR A 105 -2.45 4.61 -2.42
CA TYR A 105 -1.28 4.61 -1.56
C TYR A 105 -1.72 4.77 -0.10
N LEU A 106 -0.80 4.58 0.86
CA LEU A 106 -1.03 4.96 2.26
C LEU A 106 0.02 5.96 2.73
N SER A 107 -0.37 6.84 3.65
CA SER A 107 0.53 7.72 4.38
C SER A 107 0.44 7.38 5.86
N LEU A 108 1.50 6.83 6.44
CA LEU A 108 1.53 6.35 7.82
C LEU A 108 2.46 7.21 8.69
N ALA A 109 1.98 7.62 9.86
CA ALA A 109 2.75 8.46 10.77
C ALA A 109 3.97 7.75 11.38
N SER A 110 4.00 6.41 11.43
CA SER A 110 5.06 5.64 12.08
C SER A 110 5.36 4.33 11.34
N ASP A 111 6.63 3.93 11.37
CA ASP A 111 7.11 2.62 10.90
C ASP A 111 6.65 1.46 11.79
N ARG A 112 6.14 1.72 13.00
CA ARG A 112 5.58 0.71 13.90
C ARG A 112 4.36 -0.01 13.32
N ASP A 113 3.70 0.64 12.37
CA ASP A 113 2.56 0.10 11.63
C ASP A 113 3.01 -0.60 10.33
N LEU A 114 4.31 -0.84 10.14
CA LEU A 114 4.87 -1.54 9.00
C LEU A 114 5.64 -2.79 9.44
N ARG A 115 5.58 -3.84 8.62
CA ARG A 115 6.55 -4.94 8.67
C ARG A 115 7.22 -5.04 7.31
N TYR A 116 8.54 -4.94 7.33
CA TYR A 116 9.37 -5.00 6.13
C TYR A 116 9.63 -6.45 5.75
N THR A 117 9.85 -6.70 4.46
CA THR A 117 10.36 -7.99 4.00
C THR A 117 11.79 -8.17 4.51
N GLU A 118 12.13 -9.37 5.00
CA GLU A 118 13.50 -9.74 5.39
C GLU A 118 14.45 -9.83 4.19
#